data_AF-A0A814AXB3-F1
#
_entry.id   AF-A0A814AXB3-F1
#
_cell.length_a   1.000
_cell.length_b   1.000
_cell.length_c   1.000
_cell.angle_alpha   90.00
_cell.angle_beta   90.00
_cell.angle_gamma   90.00
#
_symmetry.space_group_name_H-M   'P 1'
#
loop_
_entity.id
_entity.type
_entity.pdbx_description
1 polymer ?
#
loop_
_entity_poly.entity_id
_entity_poly.type
_entity_poly.pdbx_seq_one_letter_code
_entity_poly.pdbx_strand_id
1 'polypeptide(L)'
;MNIEEPLLKDPLAVHRAQNHYTQLLWNYLISKQGESQACKHFTQLLSAMFQIRSVSKNSQEFIRCQMISSNVVDQIAPVMQSVLHIS
;
A
#
# COMPACT_ATOMS: atom_id res chain seq x y z
N MET A 1 -10.02 12.31 7.11
CA MET A 1 -8.62 12.62 6.73
C MET A 1 -7.76 11.59 7.42
N ASN A 2 -7.14 10.67 6.65
CA ASN A 2 -6.47 9.49 7.18
C ASN A 2 -5.13 9.93 7.79
N ILE A 3 -4.94 9.72 9.10
CA ILE A 3 -3.83 10.29 9.89
C ILE A 3 -2.49 9.56 9.63
N GLU A 4 -2.49 8.49 8.82
CA GLU A 4 -1.35 7.57 8.68
C GLU A 4 -0.59 7.64 7.35
N GLU A 5 -1.01 8.44 6.35
CA GLU A 5 -0.26 8.55 5.09
C GLU A 5 0.72 9.74 5.10
N PRO A 6 1.99 9.54 4.70
CA PRO A 6 2.95 10.64 4.62
C PRO A 6 2.43 11.71 3.65
N LEU A 7 2.58 12.98 4.04
CA LEU A 7 2.17 14.11 3.21
C LEU A 7 2.91 14.06 1.87
N LEU A 8 2.16 13.76 0.81
CA LEU A 8 2.70 13.76 -0.53
C LEU A 8 3.09 15.18 -0.92
N LYS A 9 4.29 15.34 -1.49
CA LYS A 9 4.79 16.64 -1.98
C LYS A 9 3.90 17.24 -3.08
N ASP A 10 3.35 16.39 -3.94
CA ASP A 10 2.38 16.78 -4.98
C ASP A 10 1.26 15.71 -5.09
N PRO A 11 0.18 15.85 -4.29
CA PRO A 11 -0.93 14.90 -4.32
C PRO A 11 -1.64 14.85 -5.69
N LEU A 12 -1.65 15.95 -6.44
CA LEU A 12 -2.33 16.04 -7.73
C LEU A 12 -1.56 15.27 -8.80
N ALA A 13 -0.23 15.39 -8.83
CA ALA A 13 0.60 14.59 -9.74
C ALA A 13 0.46 13.09 -9.47
N VAL A 14 0.44 12.69 -8.20
CA VAL A 14 0.22 11.28 -7.81
C VAL A 14 -1.15 10.80 -8.27
N HIS A 15 -2.21 11.57 -8.01
CA HIS A 15 -3.57 11.22 -8.44
C HIS A 15 -3.66 11.10 -9.97
N ARG A 16 -3.05 12.01 -10.73
CA ARG A 16 -3.02 11.93 -12.21
C ARG A 16 -2.31 10.66 -12.70
N ALA A 17 -1.18 10.30 -12.10
CA ALA A 17 -0.46 9.09 -12.44
C ALA A 17 -1.29 7.83 -12.13
N GLN A 18 -1.91 7.78 -10.94
CA GLN A 18 -2.81 6.68 -10.57
C GLN A 18 -3.95 6.54 -11.58
N ASN A 19 -4.61 7.65 -11.93
CA ASN A 19 -5.72 7.61 -12.86
C ASN A 19 -5.30 7.15 -14.26
N HIS A 20 -4.14 7.60 -14.74
CA HIS A 20 -3.57 7.16 -16.02
C HIS A 20 -3.35 5.64 -16.05
N TYR A 21 -2.69 5.08 -15.05
CA TYR A 21 -2.43 3.64 -15.00
C TYR A 21 -3.68 2.80 -14.75
N THR A 22 -4.62 3.29 -13.94
CA THR A 22 -5.91 2.65 -13.73
C THR A 22 -6.70 2.55 -15.04
N GLN A 23 -6.73 3.64 -15.81
CA GLN A 23 -7.42 3.64 -17.11
C GLN A 23 -6.74 2.72 -18.13
N LEU A 24 -5.41 2.69 -18.16
CA LEU A 24 -4.65 1.78 -19.02
C LEU A 24 -4.95 0.31 -18.69
N LEU A 25 -4.92 -0.05 -17.40
CA LEU A 25 -5.24 -1.39 -16.92
C LEU A 25 -6.67 -1.77 -17.26
N TRP A 26 -7.63 -0.87 -17.02
CA TRP A 26 -9.03 -1.09 -17.34
C TRP A 26 -9.23 -1.40 -18.83
N ASN A 27 -8.71 -0.52 -19.70
CA ASN A 27 -8.80 -0.69 -21.15
C ASN A 27 -8.17 -2.01 -21.61
N TYR A 28 -7.03 -2.38 -21.03
CA TYR A 28 -6.38 -3.66 -21.29
C TYR A 28 -7.29 -4.85 -20.92
N LEU A 29 -7.84 -4.86 -19.70
CA LEU A 29 -8.72 -5.93 -19.23
C LEU A 29 -9.97 -6.07 -20.11
N ILE A 30 -10.61 -4.95 -20.46
CA ILE A 30 -11.76 -4.92 -21.37
C ILE A 30 -11.38 -5.53 -22.73
N SER A 31 -10.26 -5.08 -23.31
CA SER A 31 -9.81 -5.54 -24.62
C SER A 31 -9.49 -7.04 -24.68
N LYS A 32 -9.10 -7.64 -23.54
CA LYS A 32 -8.67 -9.05 -23.48
C LYS A 32 -9.75 -10.01 -23.04
N GLN A 33 -10.70 -9.56 -22.23
CA GLN A 33 -11.60 -10.46 -21.50
C GLN A 33 -13.08 -10.09 -21.63
N GLY A 34 -13.38 -8.93 -22.21
CA GLY A 34 -14.72 -8.36 -22.21
C GLY A 34 -15.12 -7.76 -20.86
N GLU A 35 -16.21 -7.00 -20.85
CA GLU A 35 -16.60 -6.16 -19.73
C GLU A 35 -16.87 -6.92 -18.43
N SER A 36 -17.66 -7.99 -18.50
CA SER A 36 -18.03 -8.77 -17.30
C SER A 36 -16.82 -9.37 -16.57
N GLN A 37 -15.88 -9.98 -17.32
CA GLN A 37 -14.69 -10.57 -16.72
C GLN A 37 -13.68 -9.51 -16.27
N ALA A 38 -13.58 -8.40 -17.01
CA ALA A 38 -12.76 -7.27 -16.60
C ALA A 38 -13.23 -6.68 -15.26
N CYS A 39 -14.54 -6.48 -15.06
CA CYS A 39 -15.11 -6.05 -13.79
C CYS A 39 -14.72 -6.98 -12.63
N LYS A 40 -14.85 -8.29 -12.85
CA LYS A 40 -14.51 -9.31 -11.84
C LYS A 40 -13.03 -9.26 -11.48
N HIS A 41 -12.13 -9.29 -12.46
CA HIS A 41 -10.69 -9.22 -12.20
C HIS A 41 -10.28 -7.89 -11.57
N PHE A 42 -10.84 -6.77 -12.03
CA PHE A 42 -10.53 -5.46 -11.47
C PHE A 42 -10.95 -5.38 -9.99
N THR A 43 -12.12 -5.92 -9.65
CA THR A 43 -12.59 -6.00 -8.25
C THR A 43 -11.66 -6.87 -7.41
N GLN A 44 -11.21 -8.01 -7.93
CA GLN A 44 -10.25 -8.88 -7.24
C GLN A 44 -8.91 -8.18 -7.00
N LEU A 45 -8.42 -7.38 -7.96
CA LEU A 45 -7.21 -6.58 -7.80
C LEU A 45 -7.37 -5.55 -6.68
N LEU A 46 -8.50 -4.83 -6.62
CA LEU A 46 -8.78 -3.90 -5.53
C LEU A 46 -8.81 -4.61 -4.18
N SER A 47 -9.49 -5.75 -4.07
CA SER A 47 -9.50 -6.56 -2.85
C SER A 47 -8.09 -6.99 -2.43
N ALA A 48 -7.25 -7.44 -3.36
CA ALA A 48 -5.87 -7.82 -3.09
C ALA A 48 -5.04 -6.62 -2.59
N MET A 49 -5.20 -5.43 -3.20
CA MET A 49 -4.52 -4.21 -2.72
C MET A 49 -4.90 -3.85 -1.29
N PHE A 50 -6.18 -3.99 -0.91
CA PHE A 50 -6.61 -3.75 0.47
C PHE A 50 -6.07 -4.81 1.44
N GLN A 51 -6.03 -6.08 1.03
CA GLN A 51 -5.45 -7.15 1.83
C GLN A 51 -3.96 -6.93 2.08
N ILE A 52 -3.20 -6.54 1.04
CA ILE A 52 -1.77 -6.21 1.17
C ILE A 52 -1.59 -5.09 2.19
N ARG A 53 -2.36 -4.00 2.09
CA ARG A 53 -2.30 -2.91 3.08
C ARG A 53 -2.57 -3.39 4.51
N SER A 54 -3.58 -4.22 4.69
CA SER A 54 -3.94 -4.79 6.01
C SER A 54 -2.83 -5.67 6.58
N VAL A 55 -2.31 -6.61 5.77
CA VAL A 55 -1.23 -7.51 6.17
C VAL A 55 0.04 -6.72 6.48
N SER A 56 0.41 -5.74 5.65
CA SER A 56 1.57 -4.89 5.89
C SER A 56 1.47 -4.15 7.23
N LYS A 57 0.30 -3.60 7.56
CA LYS A 57 0.08 -2.92 8.85
C LYS A 57 0.23 -3.89 10.03
N ASN A 58 -0.34 -5.09 9.93
CA ASN A 58 -0.21 -6.10 10.98
C ASN A 58 1.23 -6.58 11.15
N SER A 59 1.96 -6.79 10.05
CA SER A 59 3.38 -7.16 10.10
C SER A 59 4.24 -6.06 10.69
N GLN A 60 4.01 -4.81 10.31
CA GLN A 60 4.70 -3.64 10.87
C GLN A 60 4.49 -3.58 12.39
N GLU A 61 3.25 -3.73 12.86
CA GLU A 61 2.93 -3.69 14.29
C GLU A 61 3.55 -4.85 15.08
N PHE A 62 3.52 -6.06 14.50
CA PHE A 62 4.16 -7.23 15.11
C PHE A 62 5.67 -7.02 15.29
N ILE A 63 6.36 -6.56 14.23
CA ILE A 63 7.81 -6.31 14.27
C ILE A 63 8.10 -5.17 15.26
N ARG A 64 7.29 -4.10 15.27
CA ARG A 64 7.41 -2.99 16.22
C ARG A 64 7.35 -3.48 17.66
N CYS A 65 6.35 -4.29 18.00
CA CYS A 65 6.20 -4.87 19.34
C CYS A 65 7.39 -5.75 19.72
N GLN A 66 7.85 -6.61 18.80
CA GLN A 66 8.99 -7.50 19.03
C GLN A 66 10.27 -6.72 19.31
N MET A 67 10.55 -5.67 18.53
CA MET A 67 11.74 -4.84 18.68
C MET A 67 11.75 -4.05 19.98
N ILE A 68 10.61 -3.46 20.38
CA ILE A 68 10.47 -2.78 21.67
C ILE A 68 10.67 -3.76 22.82
N SER A 69 10.02 -4.93 22.77
CA SER A 69 10.12 -5.94 23.83
C SER A 69 11.53 -6.49 24.04
N SER A 70 12.36 -6.46 22.99
CA SER A 70 13.72 -7.01 23.02
C SER A 70 14.78 -5.96 23.36
N ASN A 71 14.41 -4.69 23.59
CA ASN A 71 15.34 -3.56 23.82
C ASN A 71 16.47 -3.43 22.79
N VAL A 72 16.22 -3.87 21.55
CA VAL A 72 17.19 -3.79 20.43
C VAL A 72 16.93 -2.59 19.52
N VAL A 73 16.06 -1.66 19.94
CA VAL A 73 15.67 -0.47 19.16
C VAL A 73 16.89 0.33 18.70
N ASP A 74 17.91 0.47 19.56
CA ASP A 74 19.15 1.20 19.26
C ASP A 74 20.07 0.46 18.26
N GLN A 75 19.78 -0.81 17.97
CA GLN A 75 20.58 -1.66 17.09
C GLN A 75 20.00 -1.77 15.67
N ILE A 76 18.81 -1.22 15.45
CA ILE A 76 18.13 -1.27 14.15
C ILE A 76 18.52 -0.06 13.32
N ALA A 77 18.70 -0.25 12.01
CA ALA A 77 19.04 0.85 11.11
C ALA A 77 17.96 1.95 11.14
N PRO A 78 18.32 3.26 11.06
CA PRO A 78 17.38 4.37 11.12
C PRO A 78 16.24 4.31 10.09
N VAL A 79 16.51 3.71 8.92
CA VAL A 79 15.48 3.47 7.90
C VAL A 79 14.40 2.50 8.38
N MET A 80 14.77 1.48 9.14
CA MET A 80 13.85 0.49 9.68
C MET A 80 13.06 1.07 10.86
N GLN A 81 13.69 1.90 11.70
CA GLN A 81 12.99 2.66 12.74
C GLN A 81 11.91 3.56 12.12
N SER A 82 12.24 4.25 11.02
CA SER A 82 11.29 5.06 10.26
C SER A 82 10.14 4.23 9.67
N VAL A 83 10.44 3.07 9.08
CA VAL A 83 9.43 2.14 8.54
C VAL A 83 8.54 1.56 9.64
N LEU A 84 9.05 1.34 10.86
CA LEU A 84 8.28 0.78 11.98
C LEU A 84 7.62 1.85 12.87
N HIS A 85 7.80 3.14 12.54
CA HIS A 85 7.37 4.27 13.36
C HIS A 85 7.88 4.17 14.82
N ILE A 86 9.13 3.73 14.98
CA ILE A 86 9.85 3.72 16.27
C ILE A 86 10.67 5.01 16.33
N SER A 87 10.44 5.84 17.35
CA SER A 87 11.16 7.11 17.59
C SER A 87 12.31 6.94 18.57
#